data_AF-A0A9P9TU71-F1
#
_entry.id   AF-A0A9P9TU71-F1
#
_cell.length_a   1.000
_cell.length_b   1.000
_cell.length_c   1.000
_cell.angle_alpha   90.00
_cell.angle_beta   90.00
_cell.angle_gamma   90.00
#
_symmetry.space_group_name_H-M   'P 1'
#
loop_
_entity.id
_entity.type
_entity.pdbx_description
1 polymer ?
#
loop_
_entity_poly.entity_id
_entity_poly.type
_entity_poly.pdbx_seq_one_letter_code
_entity_poly.pdbx_strand_id
1 'polypeptide(L)'
;MERSSPRPTNVEGSAGRGFEKWKQSWQLKMTLMDWKETKSSWEVIASEFRKRGVKKSPSAWSCMWKRCNAEVEAMGMAAAADKEEEYDRIIVLVWRLGAITGAAEADFDGVWSRMSAAMTKHGSRQSWTPQKVEYAWNNGVSARFPNIRLCPFLR
;
A
#
# COMPACT_ATOMS: atom_id res chain seq x y z
N MET A 1 26.30 -42.36 -18.41
CA MET A 1 25.94 -41.49 -17.26
C MET A 1 25.96 -40.06 -17.74
N GLU A 2 24.84 -39.57 -18.27
CA GLU A 2 24.70 -38.18 -18.71
C GLU A 2 24.34 -37.31 -17.50
N ARG A 3 25.16 -36.31 -17.22
CA ARG A 3 24.91 -35.29 -16.20
C ARG A 3 24.04 -34.20 -16.80
N SER A 4 22.76 -34.20 -16.47
CA SER A 4 21.84 -33.11 -16.79
C SER A 4 22.20 -31.89 -15.93
N SER A 5 22.72 -30.84 -16.56
CA SER A 5 22.86 -29.51 -15.95
C SER A 5 21.49 -28.91 -15.61
N PRO A 6 21.31 -28.27 -14.44
CA PRO A 6 20.06 -27.59 -14.13
C PRO A 6 19.96 -26.31 -14.97
N ARG A 7 18.85 -26.14 -15.68
CA ARG A 7 18.48 -24.86 -16.29
C ARG A 7 18.26 -23.82 -15.18
N PRO A 8 18.75 -22.58 -15.34
CA PRO A 8 18.39 -21.50 -14.43
C PRO A 8 16.90 -21.21 -14.60
N THR A 9 16.14 -21.42 -13.54
CA THR A 9 14.74 -21.01 -13.46
C THR A 9 14.69 -19.49 -13.50
N ASN A 10 14.13 -18.98 -14.59
CA ASN A 10 13.90 -17.57 -14.86
C ASN A 10 12.71 -17.08 -14.00
N VAL A 11 12.91 -16.98 -12.67
CA VAL A 11 11.85 -16.63 -11.71
C VAL A 11 11.65 -15.10 -11.61
N GLU A 12 12.65 -14.29 -11.96
CA GLU A 12 12.63 -12.83 -11.79
C GLU A 12 11.63 -12.10 -12.71
N GLY A 13 11.33 -12.64 -13.90
CA GLY A 13 10.44 -11.99 -14.86
C GLY A 13 8.94 -12.05 -14.54
N SER A 14 8.51 -12.94 -13.62
CA SER A 14 7.09 -13.14 -13.29
C SER A 14 6.61 -12.18 -12.20
N ALA A 15 7.43 -11.99 -11.15
CA ALA A 15 7.10 -11.12 -10.02
C ALA A 15 6.95 -9.65 -10.43
N GLY A 16 7.85 -9.14 -11.29
CA GLY A 16 7.79 -7.76 -11.80
C GLY A 16 6.54 -7.45 -12.61
N ARG A 17 6.10 -8.39 -13.48
CA ARG A 17 4.86 -8.22 -14.27
C ARG A 17 3.60 -8.23 -13.40
N GLY A 18 3.58 -9.03 -12.33
CA GLY A 18 2.47 -9.07 -11.39
C GLY A 18 2.29 -7.74 -10.64
N PHE A 19 3.40 -7.13 -10.23
CA PHE A 19 3.38 -5.85 -9.53
C PHE A 19 2.95 -4.68 -10.42
N GLU A 20 3.46 -4.59 -11.66
CA GLU A 20 3.08 -3.52 -12.59
C GLU A 20 1.59 -3.54 -12.94
N LYS A 21 1.01 -4.73 -13.20
CA LYS A 21 -0.44 -4.87 -13.39
C LYS A 21 -1.22 -4.47 -12.15
N TRP A 22 -0.68 -4.75 -10.97
CA TRP A 22 -1.28 -4.32 -9.71
C TRP A 22 -1.24 -2.79 -9.55
N LYS A 23 -0.14 -2.11 -9.91
CA LYS A 23 -0.04 -0.64 -9.86
C LYS A 23 -1.11 0.05 -10.72
N GLN A 24 -1.31 -0.43 -11.95
CA GLN A 24 -2.34 0.10 -12.85
C GLN A 24 -3.74 -0.06 -12.24
N SER A 25 -4.01 -1.23 -11.64
CA SER A 25 -5.26 -1.47 -10.92
C SER A 25 -5.41 -0.56 -9.69
N TRP A 26 -4.32 -0.29 -8.98
CA TRP A 26 -4.29 0.63 -7.85
C TRP A 26 -4.59 2.08 -8.25
N GLN A 27 -3.95 2.58 -9.31
CA GLN A 27 -4.20 3.94 -9.81
C GLN A 27 -5.68 4.14 -10.22
N LEU A 28 -6.27 3.12 -10.86
CA LEU A 28 -7.70 3.14 -11.17
C LEU A 28 -8.56 3.22 -9.91
N LYS A 29 -8.20 2.48 -8.85
CA LYS A 29 -8.89 2.53 -7.56
C LYS A 29 -8.76 3.89 -6.88
N MET A 30 -7.58 4.51 -6.89
CA MET A 30 -7.39 5.86 -6.34
C MET A 30 -8.19 6.91 -7.12
N THR A 31 -8.19 6.83 -8.45
CA THR A 31 -9.04 7.69 -9.29
C THR A 31 -10.53 7.53 -8.94
N LEU A 32 -10.98 6.30 -8.71
CA LEU A 32 -12.35 6.01 -8.28
C LEU A 32 -12.66 6.64 -6.92
N MET A 33 -11.73 6.59 -5.97
CA MET A 33 -11.89 7.22 -4.66
C MET A 33 -11.96 8.73 -4.76
N ASP A 34 -11.00 9.37 -5.43
CA ASP A 34 -10.97 10.82 -5.66
C ASP A 34 -12.28 11.29 -6.34
N TRP A 35 -12.74 10.54 -7.33
CA TRP A 35 -13.99 10.86 -8.01
C TRP A 35 -15.22 10.62 -7.15
N LYS A 36 -15.21 9.67 -6.22
CA LYS A 36 -16.36 9.48 -5.34
C LYS A 36 -16.43 10.54 -4.24
N GLU A 37 -15.30 11.08 -3.83
CA GLU A 37 -15.19 12.21 -2.91
C GLU A 37 -15.63 13.52 -3.58
N THR A 38 -15.26 13.72 -4.86
CA THR A 38 -15.58 14.96 -5.62
C THR A 38 -16.90 14.89 -6.41
N LYS A 39 -17.36 13.71 -6.79
CA LYS A 39 -18.59 13.47 -7.56
C LYS A 39 -19.53 12.59 -6.74
N SER A 40 -20.74 13.08 -6.52
CA SER A 40 -21.69 12.38 -5.64
C SER A 40 -22.38 11.17 -6.30
N SER A 41 -22.51 11.13 -7.63
CA SER A 41 -23.29 10.11 -8.37
C SER A 41 -22.43 9.01 -9.00
N TRP A 42 -22.85 7.76 -8.81
CA TRP A 42 -22.23 6.59 -9.43
C TRP A 42 -22.45 6.52 -10.95
N GLU A 43 -23.56 7.07 -11.43
CA GLU A 43 -23.90 7.16 -12.86
C GLU A 43 -22.90 8.06 -13.59
N VAL A 44 -22.55 9.20 -12.99
CA VAL A 44 -21.53 10.11 -13.52
C VAL A 44 -20.16 9.42 -13.55
N ILE A 45 -19.77 8.79 -12.44
CA ILE A 45 -18.50 8.04 -12.34
C ILE A 45 -18.44 6.94 -13.41
N ALA A 46 -19.52 6.16 -13.57
CA ALA A 46 -19.58 5.09 -14.56
C ALA A 46 -19.48 5.61 -15.99
N SER A 47 -20.10 6.75 -16.30
CA SER A 47 -20.00 7.42 -17.59
C SER A 47 -18.57 7.86 -17.90
N GLU A 48 -17.90 8.47 -16.92
CA GLU A 48 -16.52 8.95 -17.08
C GLU A 48 -15.52 7.80 -17.29
N PHE A 49 -15.65 6.69 -16.54
CA PHE A 49 -14.83 5.51 -16.79
C PHE A 49 -15.13 4.84 -18.14
N ARG A 50 -16.38 4.89 -18.60
CA ARG A 50 -16.77 4.37 -19.92
C ARG A 50 -16.08 5.14 -21.05
N LYS A 51 -15.97 6.47 -20.95
CA LYS A 51 -15.20 7.29 -21.91
C LYS A 51 -13.73 6.86 -21.99
N ARG A 52 -13.18 6.33 -20.89
CA ARG A 52 -11.80 5.81 -20.78
C ARG A 52 -11.69 4.31 -21.12
N GLY A 53 -12.74 3.71 -21.69
CA GLY A 53 -12.74 2.31 -22.11
C GLY A 53 -13.08 1.29 -21.02
N VAL A 54 -13.35 1.71 -19.77
CA VAL A 54 -13.67 0.79 -18.67
C VAL A 54 -15.18 0.70 -18.47
N LYS A 55 -15.78 -0.39 -18.93
CA LYS A 55 -17.23 -0.64 -18.83
C LYS A 55 -17.56 -1.43 -17.56
N LYS A 56 -18.19 -0.77 -16.57
CA LYS A 56 -18.78 -1.39 -15.37
C LYS A 56 -20.09 -0.69 -15.01
N SER A 57 -21.00 -1.42 -14.37
CA SER A 57 -22.25 -0.83 -13.85
C SER A 57 -21.98 0.09 -12.65
N PRO A 58 -22.87 1.05 -12.36
CA PRO A 58 -22.80 1.87 -11.14
C PRO A 58 -22.69 1.04 -9.85
N SER A 59 -23.44 -0.06 -9.75
CA SER A 59 -23.38 -0.98 -8.61
C SER A 59 -22.01 -1.66 -8.44
N ALA A 60 -21.35 -2.03 -9.54
CA ALA A 60 -20.02 -2.60 -9.51
C ALA A 60 -18.97 -1.58 -9.05
N TRP A 61 -19.12 -0.31 -9.45
CA TRP A 61 -18.27 0.78 -8.96
C TRP A 61 -18.45 1.03 -7.47
N SER A 62 -19.70 1.07 -6.99
CA SER A 62 -19.99 1.20 -5.56
C SER A 62 -19.38 0.07 -4.73
N CYS A 63 -19.50 -1.19 -5.19
CA CYS A 63 -18.87 -2.32 -4.52
C CYS A 63 -17.33 -2.23 -4.54
N MET A 64 -16.74 -1.84 -5.67
CA MET A 64 -15.30 -1.65 -5.78
C MET A 64 -14.79 -0.54 -4.86
N TRP A 65 -15.51 0.57 -4.77
CA TRP A 65 -15.18 1.67 -3.87
C TRP A 65 -15.25 1.24 -2.42
N LYS A 66 -16.33 0.57 -1.98
CA LYS A 66 -16.45 0.07 -0.58
C LYS A 66 -15.28 -0.83 -0.21
N ARG A 67 -14.91 -1.75 -1.10
CA ARG A 67 -13.75 -2.62 -0.91
C ARG A 67 -12.46 -1.81 -0.84
N CYS A 68 -12.25 -0.88 -1.76
CA CYS A 68 -11.05 -0.05 -1.76
C CYS A 68 -10.94 0.81 -0.50
N ASN A 69 -12.04 1.42 -0.08
CA ASN A 69 -12.11 2.24 1.11
C ASN A 69 -11.70 1.44 2.35
N ALA A 70 -12.22 0.22 2.52
CA ALA A 70 -11.82 -0.64 3.62
C ALA A 70 -10.31 -0.97 3.62
N GLU A 71 -9.70 -1.14 2.45
CA GLU A 71 -8.26 -1.40 2.34
C GLU A 71 -7.43 -0.15 2.65
N VAL A 72 -7.90 1.03 2.24
CA VAL A 72 -7.25 2.31 2.55
C VAL A 72 -7.34 2.62 4.05
N GLU A 73 -8.51 2.42 4.66
CA GLU A 73 -8.68 2.54 6.11
C GLU A 73 -7.82 1.54 6.88
N ALA A 74 -7.74 0.28 6.44
CA ALA A 74 -6.85 -0.70 7.04
C ALA A 74 -5.37 -0.26 7.01
N MET A 75 -4.94 0.37 5.91
CA MET A 75 -3.59 0.91 5.78
C MET A 75 -3.36 2.14 6.66
N GLY A 76 -4.35 3.03 6.77
CA GLY A 76 -4.31 4.15 7.72
C GLY A 76 -4.16 3.68 9.16
N MET A 77 -4.96 2.68 9.57
CA MET A 77 -4.85 2.09 10.92
C MET A 77 -3.50 1.39 11.14
N ALA A 78 -3.02 0.63 10.15
CA ALA A 78 -1.70 -0.02 10.24
C ALA A 78 -0.58 1.01 10.39
N ALA A 79 -0.63 2.12 9.66
CA ALA A 79 0.33 3.21 9.77
C ALA A 79 0.26 3.93 11.12
N ALA A 80 -0.95 4.15 11.65
CA ALA A 80 -1.15 4.76 12.97
C ALA A 80 -0.56 3.89 14.08
N ALA A 81 -0.87 2.58 14.08
CA ALA A 81 -0.33 1.64 15.04
C ALA A 81 1.21 1.54 14.95
N ASP A 82 1.76 1.52 13.73
CA ASP A 82 3.22 1.52 13.55
C ASP A 82 3.88 2.76 14.15
N LYS A 83 3.21 3.92 14.00
CA LYS A 83 3.67 5.22 14.50
C LYS A 83 3.58 5.34 16.02
N GLU A 84 2.55 4.77 16.65
CA GLU A 84 2.40 4.75 18.11
C GLU A 84 3.58 4.03 18.79
N GLU A 85 4.06 2.96 18.18
CA GLU A 85 5.18 2.16 18.69
C GLU A 85 6.58 2.67 18.24
N GLU A 86 6.64 3.74 17.43
CA GLU A 86 7.90 4.23 16.83
C GLU A 86 8.94 4.65 17.87
N TYR A 87 8.53 5.44 18.86
CA TYR A 87 9.45 5.96 19.87
C TYR A 87 10.11 4.85 20.69
N ASP A 88 9.34 3.85 21.11
CA ASP A 88 9.85 2.71 21.89
C ASP A 88 10.89 1.91 21.08
N ARG A 89 10.61 1.67 19.79
CA ARG A 89 11.55 0.97 18.90
C ARG A 89 12.82 1.79 18.66
N ILE A 90 12.70 3.09 18.42
CA ILE A 90 13.85 3.99 18.24
C ILE A 90 14.72 4.00 19.50
N ILE A 91 14.14 4.10 20.70
CA ILE A 91 14.90 4.09 21.96
C ILE A 91 15.73 2.80 22.07
N VAL A 92 15.12 1.64 21.82
CA VAL A 92 15.83 0.34 21.84
C VAL A 92 16.97 0.31 20.82
N LEU A 93 16.75 0.86 19.61
CA LEU A 93 17.78 0.93 18.58
C LEU A 93 18.90 1.91 18.94
N VAL A 94 18.61 3.02 19.62
CA VAL A 94 19.63 3.96 20.11
C VAL A 94 20.54 3.28 21.13
N TRP A 95 19.98 2.54 22.09
CA TRP A 95 20.76 1.76 23.05
C TRP A 95 21.72 0.77 22.36
N ARG A 96 21.30 0.21 21.23
CA ARG A 96 22.09 -0.78 20.47
C ARG A 96 23.12 -0.14 19.53
N LEU A 97 22.77 0.95 18.85
CA LEU A 97 23.57 1.54 17.76
C LEU A 97 24.39 2.75 18.22
N GLY A 98 24.08 3.33 19.38
CA GLY A 98 24.79 4.48 19.94
C GLY A 98 24.52 5.81 19.22
N ALA A 99 23.64 5.84 18.22
CA ALA A 99 23.32 7.05 17.45
C ALA A 99 21.83 7.11 17.08
N ILE A 100 21.21 8.27 17.31
CA ILE A 100 19.78 8.50 17.02
C ILE A 100 19.45 8.45 15.53
N THR A 101 20.32 8.99 14.68
CA THR A 101 20.12 9.00 13.23
C THR A 101 20.10 7.58 12.66
N GLY A 102 21.09 6.75 13.02
CA GLY A 102 21.14 5.35 12.58
C GLY A 102 19.99 4.50 13.15
N ALA A 103 19.52 4.82 14.35
CA ALA A 103 18.34 4.17 14.93
C ALA A 103 17.04 4.52 14.19
N ALA A 104 16.87 5.79 13.82
CA ALA A 104 15.72 6.22 13.03
C ALA A 104 15.73 5.61 11.62
N GLU A 105 16.90 5.54 10.98
CA GLU A 105 17.15 4.83 9.71
C GLU A 105 16.72 3.37 9.77
N ALA A 106 17.24 2.63 10.74
CA ALA A 106 16.90 1.24 10.92
C ALA A 106 15.41 1.01 11.24
N ASP A 107 14.75 1.90 11.98
CA ASP A 107 13.31 1.76 12.25
C ASP A 107 12.48 1.97 10.98
N PHE A 108 12.82 3.00 10.19
CA PHE A 108 12.09 3.36 8.97
C PHE A 108 12.15 2.26 7.91
N ASP A 109 13.31 1.63 7.72
CA ASP A 109 13.48 0.51 6.79
C ASP A 109 12.51 -0.65 7.08
N GLY A 110 12.08 -0.79 8.34
CA GLY A 110 11.12 -1.81 8.78
C GLY A 110 9.65 -1.45 8.60
N VAL A 111 9.30 -0.18 8.36
CA VAL A 111 7.90 0.33 8.38
C VAL A 111 7.01 -0.43 7.42
N TRP A 112 7.44 -0.60 6.17
CA TRP A 112 6.61 -1.25 5.14
C TRP A 112 6.31 -2.71 5.46
N SER A 113 7.27 -3.40 6.07
CA SER A 113 7.10 -4.78 6.50
C SER A 113 6.13 -4.90 7.66
N ARG A 114 6.25 -4.03 8.66
CA ARG A 114 5.34 -4.01 9.83
C ARG A 114 3.92 -3.64 9.42
N MET A 115 3.75 -2.59 8.62
CA MET A 115 2.45 -2.21 8.07
C MET A 115 1.84 -3.34 7.24
N SER A 116 2.61 -3.97 6.35
CA SER A 116 2.14 -5.10 5.54
C SER A 116 1.63 -6.27 6.38
N ALA A 117 2.30 -6.58 7.50
CA ALA A 117 1.85 -7.60 8.44
C ALA A 117 0.57 -7.19 9.19
N ALA A 118 0.45 -5.90 9.54
CA ALA A 118 -0.69 -5.35 10.25
C ALA A 118 -1.96 -5.18 9.39
N MET A 119 -1.83 -5.05 8.06
CA MET A 119 -2.96 -4.85 7.14
C MET A 119 -4.12 -5.83 7.37
N THR A 120 -3.82 -7.13 7.52
CA THR A 120 -4.85 -8.15 7.73
C THR A 120 -5.55 -8.00 9.08
N LYS A 121 -4.80 -7.66 10.14
CA LYS A 121 -5.34 -7.37 11.47
C LYS A 121 -6.33 -6.20 11.44
N HIS A 122 -6.09 -5.23 10.56
CA HIS A 122 -6.91 -4.04 10.39
C HIS A 122 -8.01 -4.18 9.31
N GLY A 123 -8.33 -5.41 8.89
CA GLY A 123 -9.51 -5.70 8.07
C GLY A 123 -9.27 -5.79 6.56
N SER A 124 -8.02 -5.70 6.12
CA SER A 124 -7.67 -5.99 4.72
C SER A 124 -7.97 -7.44 4.35
N ARG A 125 -8.54 -7.64 3.16
CA ARG A 125 -8.76 -8.99 2.58
C ARG A 125 -7.80 -9.31 1.44
N GLN A 126 -6.91 -8.38 1.10
CA GLN A 126 -5.93 -8.57 0.05
C GLN A 126 -4.59 -9.02 0.62
N SER A 127 -3.83 -9.75 -0.19
CA SER A 127 -2.43 -10.01 0.09
C SER A 127 -1.62 -8.75 -0.20
N TRP A 128 -1.28 -8.04 0.88
CA TRP A 128 -0.38 -6.91 0.88
C TRP A 128 1.05 -7.40 1.10
N THR A 129 1.95 -6.91 0.25
CA THR A 129 3.39 -7.08 0.41
C THR A 129 3.97 -5.73 0.81
N PRO A 130 5.17 -5.67 1.42
CA PRO A 130 5.81 -4.41 1.78
C PRO A 130 5.90 -3.44 0.59
N GLN A 131 6.29 -3.96 -0.58
CA GLN A 131 6.37 -3.19 -1.82
C GLN A 131 5.02 -2.59 -2.27
N LYS A 132 3.91 -3.30 -2.08
CA LYS A 132 2.57 -2.79 -2.38
C LYS A 132 2.14 -1.72 -1.39
N VAL A 133 2.45 -1.92 -0.11
CA VAL A 133 2.14 -0.96 0.96
C VAL A 133 2.88 0.34 0.70
N GLU A 134 4.19 0.28 0.49
CA GLU A 134 5.02 1.44 0.16
C GLU A 134 4.47 2.20 -1.06
N TYR A 135 4.20 1.48 -2.16
CA TYR A 135 3.66 2.10 -3.36
C TYR A 135 2.30 2.75 -3.11
N ALA A 136 1.36 2.05 -2.46
CA ALA A 136 0.03 2.58 -2.18
C ALA A 136 0.08 3.81 -1.25
N TRP A 137 0.92 3.76 -0.21
CA TRP A 137 1.15 4.87 0.70
C TRP A 137 1.58 6.13 -0.04
N ASN A 138 2.60 6.00 -0.89
CA ASN A 138 3.15 7.10 -1.67
C ASN A 138 2.30 7.50 -2.89
N ASN A 139 1.30 6.70 -3.26
CA ASN A 139 0.44 6.92 -4.43
C ASN A 139 -1.05 6.90 -4.03
N GLY A 140 -1.42 7.72 -3.03
CA GLY A 140 -2.81 8.10 -2.78
C GLY A 140 -3.33 7.86 -1.36
N VAL A 141 -2.73 6.93 -0.60
CA VAL A 141 -3.20 6.65 0.78
C VAL A 141 -2.74 7.74 1.75
N SER A 142 -1.46 8.11 1.74
CA SER A 142 -0.92 9.10 2.69
C SER A 142 -1.66 10.45 2.68
N ALA A 143 -2.09 10.89 1.49
CA ALA A 143 -2.86 12.13 1.32
C ALA A 143 -4.21 12.12 2.05
N ARG A 144 -4.77 10.93 2.33
CA ARG A 144 -6.03 10.76 3.07
C ARG A 144 -5.83 10.72 4.58
N PHE A 145 -4.60 10.55 5.05
CA PHE A 145 -4.24 10.51 6.46
C PHE A 145 -3.14 11.54 6.77
N PRO A 146 -3.40 12.86 6.59
CA PRO A 146 -2.36 13.90 6.69
C PRO A 146 -1.70 14.00 8.08
N ASN A 147 -2.36 13.47 9.11
CA ASN A 147 -1.87 13.45 10.48
C ASN A 147 -0.89 12.30 10.75
N ILE A 148 -0.85 11.28 9.89
CA ILE A 148 0.06 10.14 10.02
C ILE A 148 1.28 10.42 9.15
N ARG A 149 2.39 10.77 9.80
CA ARG A 149 3.67 10.99 9.11
C ARG A 149 4.60 9.82 9.42
N LEU A 150 4.74 8.92 8.45
CA LEU A 150 5.80 7.91 8.45
C LEU A 150 7.13 8.64 8.24
N CYS A 151 8.09 8.36 9.11
CA CYS A 151 9.19 9.26 9.43
C CYS A 151 10.42 9.01 8.55
N PRO A 152 10.90 9.96 7.73
CA PRO A 152 12.21 9.86 7.10
C PRO A 152 13.27 10.56 7.97
N PHE A 153 13.29 10.28 9.29
CA PHE A 153 14.34 10.66 10.27
C PHE A 153 14.16 11.91 11.15
N LEU A 154 12.98 12.03 11.77
CA LEU A 154 12.61 13.03 12.80
C LEU A 154 12.43 14.45 12.22
N ARG A 155 11.46 15.20 12.76
CA ARG A 155 11.23 16.60 12.41
C ARG A 155 11.76 17.52 13.47
#